data_AF-A0A1F5ZT41-F1
#
_entry.id   AF-A0A1F5ZT41-F1
#
_cell.length_a   1.000
_cell.length_b   1.000
_cell.length_c   1.000
_cell.angle_alpha   90.00
_cell.angle_beta   90.00
_cell.angle_gamma   90.00
#
_symmetry.space_group_name_H-M   'P 1'
#
loop_
_entity.id
_entity.type
_entity.pdbx_description
1 polymer ?
#
loop_
_entity_poly.entity_id
_entity_poly.type
_entity_poly.pdbx_seq_one_letter_code
_entity_poly.pdbx_strand_id
1 'polypeptide(L)'
;MKHEPMATANAAAATTAIVYIVCRLLVGLFPDISMNVAKSWFHGIDISKISAWNLSLESFILGIITASITAWLVGYVFATFYNYFIKRLSELVIFTFLHIVDAKEDPEVILLSFSLDSVQLQSCRVCRSGPRSS
;
A
#
# COMPACT_ATOMS: atom_id res chain seq x y z
N MET A 1 5.88 -7.24 -5.38
CA MET A 1 4.52 -7.80 -5.63
C MET A 1 3.50 -6.70 -5.33
N LYS A 2 2.48 -6.50 -6.18
CA LYS A 2 1.38 -5.57 -5.88
C LYS A 2 0.41 -6.22 -4.89
N HIS A 3 -0.17 -5.44 -4.00
CA HIS A 3 -1.22 -5.92 -3.10
C HIS A 3 -2.57 -5.80 -3.77
N GLU A 4 -3.44 -6.81 -3.62
CA GLU A 4 -4.87 -6.63 -3.86
C GLU A 4 -5.48 -5.93 -2.63
N PRO A 5 -6.02 -4.69 -2.76
CA PRO A 5 -6.44 -3.90 -1.60
C PRO A 5 -7.52 -4.58 -0.76
N MET A 6 -8.50 -5.19 -1.41
CA MET A 6 -9.60 -5.89 -0.74
C MET A 6 -9.12 -7.15 -0.02
N ALA A 7 -8.24 -7.93 -0.64
CA ALA A 7 -7.67 -9.12 -0.01
C ALA A 7 -6.82 -8.75 1.22
N THR A 8 -6.03 -7.68 1.11
CA THR A 8 -5.20 -7.18 2.22
C THR A 8 -6.05 -6.65 3.37
N ALA A 9 -7.11 -5.89 3.07
CA ALA A 9 -8.05 -5.39 4.07
C ALA A 9 -8.78 -6.53 4.79
N ASN A 10 -9.28 -7.53 4.06
CA ASN A 10 -9.95 -8.70 4.64
C ASN A 10 -8.98 -9.52 5.52
N ALA A 11 -7.73 -9.72 5.06
CA ALA A 11 -6.71 -10.41 5.85
C ALA A 11 -6.37 -9.65 7.13
N ALA A 12 -6.22 -8.32 7.07
CA ALA A 12 -5.98 -7.47 8.24
C ALA A 12 -7.13 -7.53 9.25
N ALA A 13 -8.38 -7.47 8.76
CA ALA A 13 -9.57 -7.58 9.59
C ALA A 13 -9.68 -8.94 10.29
N ALA A 14 -9.54 -10.04 9.53
CA ALA A 14 -9.62 -11.40 10.07
C ALA A 14 -8.50 -11.68 11.10
N THR A 15 -7.28 -11.26 10.79
CA THR A 15 -6.13 -11.38 11.71
C THR A 15 -6.40 -10.62 13.00
N THR A 16 -6.89 -9.38 12.90
CA THR A 16 -7.20 -8.55 14.06
C THR A 16 -8.33 -9.14 14.90
N ALA A 17 -9.37 -9.69 14.28
CA ALA A 17 -10.45 -10.36 14.99
C ALA A 17 -9.96 -11.56 15.82
N ILE A 18 -9.10 -12.40 15.24
CA ILE A 18 -8.48 -13.54 15.93
C ILE A 18 -7.62 -13.06 17.10
N VAL A 19 -6.74 -12.09 16.85
CA VAL A 19 -5.87 -11.51 17.88
C VAL A 19 -6.72 -10.90 19.00
N TYR A 20 -7.80 -10.20 18.69
CA TYR A 20 -8.70 -9.61 19.67
C TYR A 20 -9.35 -10.67 20.58
N ILE A 21 -9.81 -11.79 20.02
CA ILE A 21 -10.36 -12.90 20.81
C ILE A 21 -9.29 -13.46 21.76
N VAL A 22 -8.08 -13.70 21.26
CA VAL A 22 -6.96 -14.18 22.08
C VAL A 22 -6.62 -13.18 23.18
N CYS A 23 -6.53 -11.89 22.86
CA CYS A 23 -6.30 -10.82 23.84
C CYS A 23 -7.39 -10.80 24.92
N ARG A 24 -8.67 -10.98 24.54
CA ARG A 24 -9.77 -11.05 25.50
C ARG A 24 -9.64 -12.23 26.46
N LEU A 25 -9.28 -13.40 25.95
CA LEU A 25 -9.06 -14.59 26.77
C LEU A 25 -7.88 -14.40 27.73
N LEU A 26 -6.78 -13.83 27.25
CA LEU A 26 -5.59 -13.54 28.08
C LEU A 26 -5.90 -12.55 29.20
N VAL A 27 -6.66 -11.49 28.94
CA VAL A 27 -7.07 -10.54 29.98
C VAL A 27 -7.97 -11.20 31.02
N GLY A 28 -8.86 -12.11 30.60
CA GLY A 28 -9.74 -12.83 31.51
C GLY A 28 -9.03 -13.87 32.39
N LEU A 29 -8.00 -14.54 31.87
CA LEU A 29 -7.25 -15.58 32.58
C LEU A 29 -6.03 -15.04 33.35
N PHE A 30 -5.34 -14.05 32.78
CA PHE A 30 -4.06 -13.51 33.27
C PHE A 30 -4.07 -11.98 33.24
N PRO A 31 -4.88 -11.33 34.09
CA PRO A 31 -5.08 -9.88 34.09
C PRO A 31 -3.79 -9.08 34.29
N ASP A 32 -2.95 -9.45 35.27
CA ASP A 32 -1.74 -8.71 35.61
C ASP A 32 -0.69 -8.74 34.50
N ILE A 33 -0.48 -9.92 33.90
CA ILE A 33 0.45 -10.10 32.78
C ILE A 33 -0.03 -9.29 31.58
N SER A 34 -1.33 -9.39 31.27
CA SER A 34 -1.93 -8.66 30.15
C SER A 34 -1.80 -7.15 30.29
N MET A 35 -2.00 -6.62 31.51
CA MET A 35 -1.84 -5.18 31.77
C MET A 35 -0.38 -4.72 31.72
N ASN A 36 0.57 -5.54 32.17
CA ASN A 36 1.99 -5.22 32.06
C ASN A 36 2.45 -5.19 30.60
N VAL A 37 1.99 -6.14 29.78
CA VAL A 37 2.24 -6.13 28.33
C VAL A 37 1.66 -4.87 27.69
N ALA A 38 0.41 -4.52 27.99
CA ALA A 38 -0.21 -3.31 27.46
C ALA A 38 0.60 -2.05 27.83
N LYS A 39 1.04 -1.92 29.09
CA LYS A 39 1.89 -0.80 29.53
C LYS A 39 3.21 -0.69 28.77
N SER A 40 3.78 -1.80 28.31
CA SER A 40 5.04 -1.79 27.56
C SER A 40 4.90 -1.21 26.14
N TRP A 41 3.70 -1.23 25.57
CA TRP A 41 3.45 -0.72 24.23
C TRP A 41 3.05 0.77 24.24
N PHE A 42 2.32 1.19 25.26
CA PHE A 42 1.85 2.58 25.39
C PHE A 42 2.77 3.40 26.29
N HIS A 43 3.56 4.27 25.67
CA HIS A 43 4.38 5.26 26.37
C HIS A 43 3.55 6.51 26.69
N GLY A 44 3.57 6.98 27.94
CA GLY A 44 2.94 8.24 28.35
C GLY A 44 1.50 8.15 28.85
N ILE A 45 0.88 6.97 28.91
CA ILE A 45 -0.45 6.75 29.50
C ILE A 45 -0.33 5.79 30.68
N ASP A 46 -0.78 6.24 31.86
CA ASP A 46 -0.86 5.38 33.04
C ASP A 46 -2.15 4.54 32.99
N ILE A 47 -2.09 3.42 32.26
CA ILE A 47 -3.23 2.50 32.09
C ILE A 47 -3.66 1.89 33.43
N SER A 48 -2.80 1.86 34.45
CA SER A 48 -3.16 1.37 35.80
C SER A 48 -4.28 2.19 36.45
N LYS A 49 -4.42 3.45 36.07
CA LYS A 49 -5.40 4.37 36.66
C LYS A 49 -6.78 4.26 35.99
N ILE A 50 -6.89 3.52 34.90
CA ILE A 50 -8.15 3.31 34.19
C ILE A 50 -8.86 2.11 34.84
N SER A 51 -9.73 2.41 35.81
CA SER A 51 -10.48 1.43 36.63
C SER A 51 -11.61 0.69 35.88
N ALA A 52 -11.83 0.96 34.60
CA ALA A 52 -12.97 0.44 33.86
C ALA A 52 -12.69 -0.97 33.29
N TRP A 53 -12.56 -1.97 34.18
CA TRP A 53 -12.55 -3.38 33.79
C TRP A 53 -13.94 -3.80 33.34
N ASN A 54 -14.26 -3.58 32.06
CA ASN A 54 -15.54 -3.97 31.48
C ASN A 54 -15.40 -5.28 30.68
N LEU A 55 -15.66 -6.40 31.37
CA LEU A 55 -15.72 -7.73 30.75
C LEU A 55 -17.13 -8.10 30.25
N SER A 56 -18.03 -7.14 30.02
CA SER A 56 -19.35 -7.41 29.45
C SER A 56 -19.28 -7.97 28.03
N LEU A 57 -20.31 -8.73 27.66
CA LEU A 57 -20.51 -9.23 26.29
C LEU A 57 -20.67 -8.07 25.29
N GLU A 58 -21.35 -7.01 25.70
CA GLU A 58 -21.58 -5.82 24.88
C GLU A 58 -20.26 -5.15 24.49
N SER A 59 -19.39 -4.88 25.47
CA SER A 59 -18.06 -4.30 25.20
C SER A 59 -17.19 -5.23 24.36
N PHE A 60 -17.35 -6.55 24.50
CA PHE A 60 -16.65 -7.52 23.66
C PHE A 60 -17.09 -7.42 22.19
N ILE A 61 -18.40 -7.47 21.93
CA ILE A 61 -18.97 -7.40 20.56
C ILE A 61 -18.63 -6.05 19.92
N LEU A 62 -18.80 -4.95 20.66
CA LEU A 62 -18.47 -3.63 20.15
C LEU A 62 -16.98 -3.52 19.83
N GLY A 63 -16.12 -4.00 20.72
CA GLY A 63 -14.67 -3.94 20.53
C GLY A 63 -14.17 -4.79 19.36
N ILE A 64 -14.68 -6.03 19.17
CA ILE A 64 -14.24 -6.87 18.05
C ILE A 64 -14.70 -6.29 16.70
N ILE A 65 -15.91 -5.74 16.63
CA ILE A 65 -16.44 -5.11 15.41
C ILE A 65 -15.62 -3.87 15.08
N THR A 66 -15.45 -2.95 16.04
CA THR A 66 -14.72 -1.71 15.82
C THR A 66 -13.25 -1.97 15.47
N ALA A 67 -12.56 -2.86 16.21
CA ALA A 67 -11.18 -3.24 15.90
C ALA A 67 -11.02 -3.84 14.50
N SER A 68 -11.94 -4.73 14.10
CA SER A 68 -11.90 -5.37 12.77
C SER A 68 -12.15 -4.37 11.64
N ILE A 69 -13.11 -3.46 11.80
CA ILE A 69 -13.39 -2.40 10.82
C ILE A 69 -12.19 -1.45 10.71
N THR A 70 -11.61 -1.03 11.83
CA THR A 70 -10.42 -0.17 11.83
C THR A 70 -9.25 -0.87 11.13
N ALA A 71 -8.98 -2.14 11.43
CA ALA A 71 -7.93 -2.90 10.76
C ALA A 71 -8.18 -3.10 9.26
N TRP A 72 -9.44 -3.31 8.87
CA TRP A 72 -9.84 -3.37 7.47
C TRP A 72 -9.49 -2.07 6.73
N LEU A 73 -9.89 -0.93 7.30
CA LEU A 73 -9.62 0.40 6.73
C LEU A 73 -8.13 0.66 6.62
N VAL A 74 -7.37 0.37 7.68
CA VAL A 74 -5.91 0.53 7.69
C VAL A 74 -5.26 -0.37 6.64
N GLY A 75 -5.68 -1.64 6.53
CA GLY A 75 -5.18 -2.57 5.53
C GLY A 75 -5.47 -2.15 4.09
N TYR A 76 -6.67 -1.64 3.82
CA TYR A 76 -7.04 -1.09 2.52
C TYR A 76 -6.19 0.12 2.13
N VAL A 77 -6.05 1.07 3.07
CA VAL A 77 -5.25 2.29 2.89
C VAL A 77 -3.77 1.92 2.68
N PHE A 78 -3.24 1.00 3.48
CA PHE A 78 -1.88 0.50 3.35
C PHE A 78 -1.62 -0.10 1.96
N ALA A 79 -2.48 -1.01 1.50
CA ALA A 79 -2.33 -1.63 0.19
C ALA A 79 -2.40 -0.61 -0.96
N THR A 80 -3.28 0.38 -0.84
CA THR A 80 -3.42 1.47 -1.82
C THR A 80 -2.14 2.30 -1.90
N PHE A 81 -1.62 2.76 -0.75
CA PHE A 81 -0.36 3.52 -0.72
C PHE A 81 0.83 2.70 -1.19
N TYR A 82 0.92 1.43 -0.77
CA TYR A 82 1.98 0.55 -1.19
C TYR A 82 2.03 0.39 -2.72
N ASN A 83 0.87 0.16 -3.35
CA ASN A 83 0.76 0.07 -4.80
C ASN A 83 1.10 1.39 -5.50
N TYR A 84 0.70 2.52 -4.92
CA TYR A 84 1.04 3.85 -5.42
C TYR A 84 2.56 4.07 -5.44
N PHE A 85 3.24 3.78 -4.33
CA PHE A 85 4.69 3.99 -4.22
C PHE A 85 5.49 3.02 -5.09
N ILE A 86 5.09 1.76 -5.23
CA ILE A 86 5.75 0.83 -6.16
C ILE A 86 5.65 1.32 -7.61
N LYS A 87 4.48 1.82 -8.04
CA LYS A 87 4.32 2.36 -9.39
C LYS A 87 5.26 3.56 -9.61
N ARG A 88 5.31 4.48 -8.66
CA ARG A 88 6.14 5.69 -8.78
C ARG A 88 7.64 5.40 -8.70
N LEU A 89 8.05 4.43 -7.89
CA LEU A 89 9.44 3.98 -7.84
C LEU A 89 9.85 3.34 -9.18
N SER A 90 8.97 2.56 -9.82
CA SER A 90 9.24 2.02 -11.16
C SER A 90 9.35 3.10 -12.23
N GLU A 91 8.50 4.14 -12.20
CA GLU A 91 8.61 5.27 -13.14
C GLU A 91 9.93 6.03 -12.93
N LEU A 92 10.34 6.28 -11.68
CA LEU A 92 11.59 6.99 -11.37
C LEU A 92 12.84 6.18 -11.79
N VAL A 93 12.81 4.85 -11.60
CA VAL A 93 13.89 3.95 -12.05
C VAL A 93 13.95 3.92 -13.57
N ILE A 94 12.82 3.83 -14.28
CA ILE A 94 12.79 3.87 -15.75
C ILE A 94 13.34 5.19 -16.28
N PHE A 95 12.93 6.34 -15.73
CA PHE A 95 13.46 7.64 -16.13
C PHE A 95 14.97 7.75 -15.89
N THR A 96 15.46 7.25 -14.75
CA THR A 96 16.90 7.25 -14.44
C THR A 96 17.67 6.28 -15.35
N PHE A 97 17.13 5.09 -15.64
CA PHE A 97 17.76 4.11 -16.52
C PHE A 97 17.80 4.59 -17.97
N LEU A 98 16.73 5.21 -18.48
CA LEU A 98 16.72 5.88 -19.79
C LEU A 98 17.78 7.00 -19.83
N HIS A 99 17.84 7.85 -18.80
CA HIS A 99 18.83 8.92 -18.75
C HIS A 99 20.28 8.41 -18.67
N ILE A 100 20.52 7.25 -18.05
CA ILE A 100 21.84 6.62 -17.98
C ILE A 100 22.21 5.95 -19.31
N VAL A 101 21.25 5.35 -20.03
CA VAL A 101 21.48 4.81 -21.38
C VAL A 101 21.76 5.95 -22.37
N ASP A 102 21.00 7.05 -22.33
CA ASP A 102 21.26 8.25 -23.13
C ASP A 102 22.63 8.89 -22.80
N ALA A 103 23.06 8.88 -21.54
CA ALA A 103 24.35 9.47 -21.14
C ALA A 103 25.58 8.63 -21.54
N LYS A 104 25.39 7.38 -21.98
CA LYS A 104 26.46 6.45 -22.34
C LYS A 104 26.51 6.15 -23.83
N GLU A 105 25.52 6.57 -24.60
CA GLU A 105 25.50 6.48 -26.05
C GLU A 105 26.14 7.75 -26.64
N ASP A 106 27.16 7.58 -27.47
CA ASP A 106 27.89 8.67 -28.11
C ASP A 106 26.91 9.65 -28.80
N PRO A 107 27.21 10.97 -28.82
CA PRO A 107 26.29 12.00 -29.33
C PRO A 107 25.84 11.81 -30.79
N GLU A 108 26.51 10.95 -31.56
CA GLU A 108 26.09 10.55 -32.91
C GLU A 108 24.88 9.60 -32.91
N VAL A 109 24.71 8.73 -31.91
CA VAL A 109 23.61 7.75 -31.88
C VAL A 109 22.28 8.39 -31.49
N ILE A 110 22.32 9.40 -30.61
CA ILE A 110 21.15 10.23 -30.25
C ILE A 110 20.65 11.04 -31.46
N LEU A 111 21.56 11.55 -32.30
CA LEU A 111 21.18 12.22 -33.55
C LEU A 111 20.59 11.25 -34.57
N LEU A 112 21.06 9.99 -34.61
CA LEU A 112 20.51 8.96 -35.48
C LEU A 112 19.11 8.50 -35.04
N SER A 113 18.83 8.37 -33.73
CA SER A 113 17.49 8.04 -33.24
C SER A 113 16.48 9.16 -33.51
N PHE A 114 16.87 10.43 -33.28
CA PHE A 114 16.04 11.59 -33.65
C PHE A 114 15.84 11.70 -35.17
N SER A 115 16.85 11.33 -35.98
CA SER A 115 16.74 11.29 -37.43
C SER A 115 15.85 10.13 -37.92
N LEU A 116 15.85 8.97 -37.26
CA LEU A 116 14.97 7.85 -37.59
C LEU A 116 13.50 8.14 -37.21
N ASP A 117 13.26 8.79 -36.07
CA ASP A 117 11.91 9.19 -35.66
C ASP A 117 11.34 10.27 -36.59
N SER A 118 12.16 11.23 -37.03
CA SER A 118 11.74 12.22 -38.03
C SER A 118 11.51 11.60 -39.42
N VAL A 119 12.30 10.61 -39.85
CA VAL A 119 12.07 9.85 -41.10
C VAL A 119 10.80 9.00 -41.01
N GLN A 120 10.52 8.33 -39.88
CA GLN A 120 9.27 7.60 -39.67
C GLN A 120 8.05 8.53 -39.63
N LEU A 121 8.16 9.70 -38.98
CA LEU A 121 7.10 10.72 -38.99
C LEU A 121 6.88 11.32 -40.39
N GLN A 122 7.92 11.48 -41.20
CA GLN A 122 7.80 11.91 -42.59
C GLN A 122 7.16 10.81 -43.45
N SER A 123 7.53 9.55 -43.26
CA SER A 123 6.93 8.38 -43.92
C SER A 123 5.45 8.22 -43.56
N CYS A 124 5.07 8.40 -42.30
CA CYS A 124 3.68 8.40 -41.85
C CYS A 124 2.87 9.58 -42.40
N ARG A 125 3.51 10.74 -42.65
CA ARG A 125 2.84 11.90 -43.25
C ARG A 125 2.61 11.71 -44.76
N VAL A 126 3.55 11.08 -45.47
CA VAL A 126 3.42 10.74 -46.90
C VAL A 126 2.38 9.65 -47.16
N CYS A 127 2.23 8.66 -46.26
CA CYS A 127 1.16 7.64 -46.38
C CYS A 127 -0.25 8.18 -46.13
N ARG A 128 -0.42 9.35 -45.51
CA ARG A 128 -1.73 9.96 -45.23
C ARG A 128 -2.23 10.88 -46.36
N SER A 129 -1.44 11.10 -47.41
CA SER A 129 -1.79 11.92 -48.58
C SER A 129 -1.92 11.08 -49.87
N GLY A 130 -2.55 9.90 -49.78
CA GLY A 130 -3.05 9.14 -50.94
C GLY A 130 -4.51 9.51 -51.27
N PRO A 131 -4.97 9.36 -52.53
CA PRO A 131 -6.02 10.18 -53.11
C PRO A 131 -7.38 9.96 -52.47
N ARG A 132 -8.07 11.09 -52.23
CA ARG A 132 -9.49 11.15 -51.90
C ARG A 132 -10.25 10.60 -53.11
N SER A 133 -10.66 9.32 -53.04
CA SER A 133 -11.55 8.70 -54.02
C SER A 133 -12.94 9.34 -53.91
N SER A 134 -13.45 9.69 -55.08
CA SER A 134 -14.69 10.37 -55.42
C SER A 134 -15.96 9.90 -54.69
#